data_AF-A0A502TCJ3-F1
#
_entry.id   AF-A0A502TCJ3-F1
#
_cell.length_a   1.000
_cell.length_b   1.000
_cell.length_c   1.000
_cell.angle_alpha   90.00
_cell.angle_beta   90.00
_cell.angle_gamma   90.00
#
_symmetry.space_group_name_H-M   'P 1'
#
loop_
_entity.id
_entity.type
_entity.pdbx_description
1 polymer ?
#
loop_
_entity_poly.entity_id
_entity_poly.type
_entity_poly.pdbx_seq_one_letter_code
_entity_poly.pdbx_strand_id
1 'polypeptide(L)'
;MTRGFKAIPVYTAKDYPLIRKLAGADDMPETWEEWHTDFEASKAKRLHRRDFTHAKVLVRPGKFKAWLDENSLSASEHARQLYAQERLDSKRAREEGRHEMEQMLIVSQRQLLSYYMQPRPRVAHHKPVPKGPVGFIYAAIAGLYLAWLAHHWLG
;
A
#
# COMPACT_ATOMS: atom_id res chain seq x y z
N MET A 1 6.43 11.77 -18.39
CA MET A 1 4.96 11.73 -18.34
C MET A 1 4.54 10.35 -17.88
N THR A 2 4.03 10.21 -16.66
CA THR A 2 3.44 8.97 -16.16
C THR A 2 2.22 8.64 -17.03
N ARG A 3 2.13 7.40 -17.56
CA ARG A 3 0.93 6.95 -18.27
C ARG A 3 -0.25 7.06 -17.31
N GLY A 4 -1.12 8.04 -17.52
CA GLY A 4 -2.37 8.16 -16.77
C GLY A 4 -3.26 6.98 -17.12
N PHE A 5 -3.94 6.42 -16.13
CA PHE A 5 -5.03 5.50 -16.42
C PHE A 5 -6.35 6.25 -16.35
N LYS A 6 -7.15 6.10 -17.40
CA LYS A 6 -8.48 6.67 -17.46
C LYS A 6 -9.50 5.60 -17.12
N ALA A 7 -10.28 5.81 -16.07
CA ALA A 7 -11.43 4.96 -15.79
C ALA A 7 -12.48 5.13 -16.90
N ILE A 8 -13.20 4.05 -17.22
CA ILE A 8 -14.39 4.12 -18.06
C ILE A 8 -15.53 3.48 -17.28
N PRO A 9 -16.61 4.22 -16.98
CA PRO A 9 -17.78 3.65 -16.34
C PRO A 9 -18.40 2.59 -17.26
N VAL A 10 -18.71 1.42 -16.69
CA VAL A 10 -19.43 0.35 -17.37
C VAL A 10 -20.60 -0.11 -16.52
N TYR A 11 -21.64 -0.65 -17.19
CA TYR A 11 -22.88 -1.05 -16.56
C TYR A 11 -23.24 -2.49 -16.97
N THR A 12 -23.90 -3.22 -16.07
CA THR A 12 -24.55 -4.49 -16.43
C THR A 12 -25.94 -4.22 -16.99
N ALA A 13 -26.46 -5.14 -17.82
CA ALA A 13 -27.84 -5.06 -18.33
C ALA A 13 -28.88 -4.92 -17.21
N LYS A 14 -28.66 -5.61 -16.09
CA LYS A 14 -29.53 -5.53 -14.90
C LYS A 14 -29.46 -4.18 -14.20
N ASP A 15 -28.27 -3.62 -14.05
CA ASP A 15 -28.05 -2.40 -13.26
C ASP A 15 -28.35 -1.13 -14.06
N TYR A 16 -28.27 -1.19 -15.39
CA TYR A 16 -28.41 -0.04 -16.29
C TYR A 16 -29.73 0.74 -16.12
N PRO A 17 -30.92 0.08 -16.09
CA PRO A 17 -32.18 0.80 -15.89
C PRO A 17 -32.26 1.49 -14.53
N LEU A 18 -31.56 0.98 -13.51
CA LEU A 18 -31.53 1.58 -12.18
C LEU A 18 -30.67 2.85 -12.15
N ILE A 19 -29.57 2.87 -12.91
CA ILE A 19 -28.75 4.07 -13.09
C ILE A 19 -29.51 5.13 -13.89
N ARG A 20 -30.19 4.74 -14.97
CA ARG A 20 -30.98 5.65 -15.83
C ARG A 20 -32.12 6.35 -15.09
N LYS A 21 -32.66 5.73 -14.04
CA LYS A 21 -33.70 6.32 -13.18
C LYS A 21 -33.19 7.40 -12.22
N LEU A 22 -31.87 7.56 -12.09
CA LEU A 22 -31.29 8.61 -11.25
C LEU A 22 -31.43 9.96 -11.93
N ALA A 23 -31.65 11.01 -11.14
CA ALA A 23 -31.79 12.37 -11.65
C ALA A 23 -30.52 12.81 -12.41
N GLY A 24 -30.68 13.35 -13.62
CA GLY A 24 -29.58 13.81 -14.46
C GLY A 24 -28.88 12.72 -15.27
N ALA A 25 -29.46 11.52 -15.38
CA ALA A 25 -29.00 10.44 -16.27
C ALA A 25 -29.66 10.45 -17.65
N ASP A 26 -30.27 11.58 -18.04
CA ASP A 26 -31.03 11.73 -19.29
C ASP A 26 -30.14 11.64 -20.55
N ASP A 27 -28.84 11.83 -20.37
CA ASP A 27 -27.82 11.74 -21.40
C ASP A 27 -27.46 10.28 -21.78
N MET A 28 -27.95 9.30 -21.03
CA MET A 28 -27.73 7.89 -21.33
C MET A 28 -28.61 7.43 -22.51
N PRO A 29 -28.19 6.42 -23.30
CA PRO A 29 -29.05 5.72 -24.26
C PRO A 29 -30.26 5.03 -23.61
N GLU A 30 -31.36 4.84 -24.35
CA GLU A 30 -32.62 4.34 -23.77
C GLU A 30 -32.49 2.92 -23.22
N THR A 31 -31.74 2.09 -23.94
CA THR A 31 -31.54 0.68 -23.62
C THR A 31 -30.09 0.37 -23.29
N TRP A 32 -29.86 -0.72 -22.56
CA TRP A 32 -28.51 -1.17 -22.29
C TRP A 32 -27.83 -1.67 -23.58
N GLU A 33 -28.59 -2.27 -24.49
CA GLU A 33 -28.12 -2.80 -25.77
C GLU A 33 -27.58 -1.68 -26.67
N GLU A 34 -28.29 -0.55 -26.75
CA GLU A 34 -27.85 0.64 -27.47
C GLU A 34 -26.56 1.19 -26.86
N TRP A 35 -26.54 1.40 -25.54
CA TRP A 35 -25.33 1.83 -24.84
C TRP A 35 -24.16 0.87 -25.04
N HIS A 36 -24.38 -0.44 -24.98
CA HIS A 36 -23.34 -1.45 -25.12
C HIS A 36 -22.77 -1.48 -26.55
N THR A 37 -23.62 -1.27 -27.55
CA THR A 37 -23.22 -1.16 -28.95
C THR A 37 -22.31 0.04 -29.15
N ASP A 38 -22.69 1.21 -28.65
CA ASP A 38 -21.87 2.42 -28.72
C ASP A 38 -20.56 2.28 -27.93
N PHE A 39 -20.63 1.60 -26.77
CA PHE A 39 -19.47 1.32 -25.95
C PHE A 39 -18.46 0.42 -26.66
N GLU A 40 -18.90 -0.65 -27.33
CA GLU A 40 -18.00 -1.53 -28.09
C GLU A 40 -17.51 -0.87 -29.38
N ALA A 41 -18.34 -0.09 -30.09
CA ALA A 41 -17.92 0.68 -31.27
C ALA A 41 -16.81 1.70 -30.93
N SER A 42 -16.90 2.33 -29.76
CA SER A 42 -15.89 3.29 -29.29
C SER A 42 -14.60 2.64 -28.77
N LYS A 43 -14.54 1.31 -28.62
CA LYS A 43 -13.36 0.57 -28.15
C LYS A 43 -12.18 0.67 -29.10
N ALA A 44 -12.42 0.58 -30.41
CA ALA A 44 -11.38 0.72 -31.43
C ALA A 44 -10.73 2.11 -31.35
N LYS A 45 -11.53 3.17 -31.23
CA LYS A 45 -11.05 4.55 -31.05
C LYS A 45 -10.18 4.71 -29.80
N ARG A 46 -10.52 4.02 -28.71
CA ARG A 46 -9.73 4.03 -27.47
C ARG A 46 -8.40 3.30 -27.59
N LEU A 47 -8.37 2.18 -28.32
CA LEU A 47 -7.15 1.39 -28.53
C LEU A 47 -6.09 2.17 -29.33
N HIS A 48 -6.53 3.04 -30.25
CA HIS A 48 -5.62 3.85 -31.06
C HIS A 48 -4.97 5.03 -30.31
N ARG A 49 -5.52 5.46 -29.17
CA ARG A 49 -4.92 6.54 -28.37
C ARG A 49 -3.82 5.96 -27.46
N ARG A 50 -2.56 6.14 -27.87
CA ARG A 50 -1.36 5.63 -27.16
C ARG A 50 -1.13 6.22 -25.76
N ASP A 51 -1.79 7.32 -25.43
CA ASP A 51 -1.43 8.14 -24.27
C ASP A 51 -2.03 7.66 -22.95
N PHE A 52 -3.07 6.81 -22.98
CA PHE A 52 -3.79 6.37 -21.78
C PHE A 52 -4.12 4.88 -21.78
N THR A 53 -3.85 4.22 -20.65
CA THR A 53 -4.38 2.89 -20.39
C THR A 53 -5.80 3.02 -19.84
N HIS A 54 -6.77 2.43 -20.53
CA HIS A 54 -8.17 2.52 -20.12
C HIS A 54 -8.55 1.35 -19.21
N ALA A 55 -9.20 1.64 -18.08
CA ALA A 55 -9.69 0.62 -17.15
C ALA A 55 -11.21 0.66 -17.04
N LYS A 56 -11.88 -0.46 -17.33
CA LYS A 56 -13.32 -0.59 -17.12
C LYS A 56 -13.63 -0.60 -15.62
N VAL A 57 -14.55 0.23 -15.17
CA VAL A 57 -15.00 0.32 -13.77
C VAL A 57 -16.50 0.12 -13.73
N LEU A 58 -16.93 -0.97 -13.09
CA LEU A 58 -18.34 -1.29 -12.96
C LEU A 58 -19.03 -0.36 -11.97
N VAL A 59 -20.00 0.41 -12.45
CA VAL A 59 -20.81 1.31 -11.64
C VAL A 59 -21.96 0.52 -11.01
N ARG A 60 -22.01 0.50 -9.67
CA ARG A 60 -23.05 -0.20 -8.92
C ARG A 60 -24.11 0.79 -8.45
N PRO A 61 -25.41 0.62 -8.78
CA PRO A 61 -26.45 1.63 -8.54
C PRO A 61 -26.51 2.13 -7.09
N GLY A 62 -26.56 1.23 -6.11
CA GLY A 62 -26.65 1.63 -4.70
C GLY A 62 -25.44 2.43 -4.22
N LYS A 63 -24.22 2.03 -4.59
CA LYS A 63 -22.99 2.74 -4.21
C LYS A 63 -22.84 4.06 -4.94
N PHE A 64 -23.26 4.10 -6.20
CA PHE A 64 -23.20 5.33 -6.99
C PHE A 64 -24.21 6.35 -6.50
N LYS A 65 -25.45 5.93 -6.20
CA LYS A 65 -26.47 6.79 -5.61
C LYS A 65 -26.00 7.40 -4.28
N ALA A 66 -25.48 6.58 -3.36
CA ALA A 66 -24.96 7.07 -2.10
C ALA A 66 -23.86 8.13 -2.29
N TRP A 67 -22.92 7.86 -3.20
CA TRP A 67 -21.85 8.81 -3.54
C TRP A 67 -22.39 10.10 -4.17
N LEU A 68 -23.41 10.03 -5.04
CA LEU A 68 -24.06 11.23 -5.58
C LEU A 68 -24.71 12.06 -4.49
N ASP A 69 -25.44 11.41 -3.57
CA ASP A 69 -26.10 12.06 -2.44
C ASP A 69 -25.05 12.74 -1.51
N GLU A 70 -23.95 12.05 -1.21
CA GLU A 70 -22.83 12.57 -0.40
C GLU A 70 -22.14 13.78 -1.04
N ASN A 71 -22.05 13.82 -2.37
CA ASN A 71 -21.39 14.88 -3.11
C ASN A 71 -22.36 15.97 -3.61
N SER A 72 -23.66 15.84 -3.33
CA SER A 72 -24.71 16.74 -3.84
C SER A 72 -24.69 16.88 -5.37
N LEU A 73 -24.44 15.76 -6.08
CA LEU A 73 -24.33 15.70 -7.54
C LEU A 73 -25.53 14.98 -8.17
N SER A 74 -25.81 15.33 -9.43
CA SER A 74 -26.71 14.56 -10.29
C SER A 74 -25.93 13.49 -11.07
N ALA A 75 -26.64 12.48 -11.57
CA ALA A 75 -26.07 11.32 -12.26
C ALA A 75 -25.58 11.59 -13.69
N SER A 76 -25.09 12.79 -13.99
CA SER A 76 -24.55 13.21 -15.29
C SER A 76 -23.38 12.34 -15.78
N GLU A 77 -23.06 12.40 -17.08
CA GLU A 77 -21.85 11.77 -17.65
C GLU A 77 -20.59 12.10 -16.84
N HIS A 78 -20.43 13.38 -16.50
CA HIS A 78 -19.27 13.86 -15.75
C HIS A 78 -19.20 13.23 -14.35
N ALA A 79 -20.32 13.15 -13.64
CA ALA A 79 -20.37 12.52 -12.32
C ALA A 79 -20.09 11.01 -12.39
N ARG A 80 -20.63 10.31 -13.39
CA ARG A 80 -20.35 8.89 -13.62
C ARG A 80 -18.86 8.64 -13.91
N GLN A 81 -18.23 9.54 -14.66
CA GLN A 81 -16.80 9.50 -14.96
C GLN A 81 -15.94 9.79 -13.72
N LEU A 82 -16.29 10.80 -12.93
CA LEU A 82 -15.59 11.15 -11.69
C LEU A 82 -15.65 10.01 -10.68
N TYR A 83 -16.85 9.46 -10.45
CA TYR A 83 -17.03 8.29 -9.60
C TYR A 83 -16.17 7.11 -10.07
N ALA A 84 -16.21 6.78 -11.36
CA ALA A 84 -15.41 5.68 -11.90
C ALA A 84 -13.90 5.89 -11.68
N GLN A 85 -13.42 7.13 -11.83
CA GLN A 85 -12.03 7.47 -11.60
C GLN A 85 -11.64 7.31 -10.12
N GLU A 86 -12.43 7.85 -9.20
CA GLU A 86 -12.20 7.71 -7.76
C GLU A 86 -12.17 6.24 -7.32
N ARG A 87 -13.05 5.40 -7.89
CA ARG A 87 -13.06 3.96 -7.65
C ARG A 87 -11.82 3.26 -8.16
N LEU A 88 -11.28 3.68 -9.30
CA LEU A 88 -10.03 3.15 -9.85
C LEU A 88 -8.83 3.53 -8.97
N ASP A 89 -8.75 4.80 -8.59
CA ASP A 89 -7.65 5.33 -7.79
C ASP A 89 -7.66 4.73 -6.39
N SER A 90 -8.83 4.60 -5.77
CA SER A 90 -9.03 3.89 -4.51
C SER A 90 -8.65 2.40 -4.60
N LYS A 91 -8.79 1.76 -5.76
CA LYS A 91 -8.36 0.37 -5.94
C LYS A 91 -6.83 0.30 -6.01
N ARG A 92 -6.19 1.21 -6.75
CA ARG A 92 -4.73 1.27 -6.83
C ARG A 92 -4.08 1.55 -5.50
N ALA A 93 -4.55 2.53 -4.74
CA ALA A 93 -4.00 2.84 -3.43
C ALA A 93 -4.02 1.62 -2.49
N ARG A 94 -5.07 0.78 -2.57
CA ARG A 94 -5.14 -0.49 -1.82
C ARG A 94 -4.16 -1.53 -2.35
N GLU A 95 -3.94 -1.60 -3.66
CA GLU A 95 -2.97 -2.53 -4.26
C GLU A 95 -1.53 -2.14 -3.92
N GLU A 96 -1.21 -0.85 -3.99
CA GLU A 96 0.08 -0.28 -3.59
C GLU A 96 0.36 -0.57 -2.10
N GLY A 97 -0.60 -0.30 -1.21
CA GLY A 97 -0.44 -0.62 0.22
C GLY A 97 -0.25 -2.12 0.49
N ARG A 98 -0.90 -3.01 -0.26
CA ARG A 98 -0.64 -4.46 -0.15
C ARG A 98 0.76 -4.81 -0.61
N HIS A 99 1.22 -4.27 -1.74
CA HIS A 99 2.57 -4.52 -2.23
C HIS A 99 3.64 -4.00 -1.27
N GLU A 100 3.45 -2.82 -0.68
CA GLU A 100 4.35 -2.30 0.35
C GLU A 100 4.42 -3.24 1.57
N MET A 101 3.26 -3.73 2.04
CA MET A 101 3.20 -4.65 3.17
C MET A 101 3.86 -6.00 2.85
N GLU A 102 3.64 -6.55 1.64
CA GLU A 102 4.31 -7.77 1.17
C GLU A 102 5.83 -7.57 1.10
N GLN A 103 6.31 -6.44 0.57
CA GLN A 103 7.74 -6.12 0.51
C GLN A 103 8.34 -6.00 1.92
N MET A 104 7.66 -5.33 2.84
CA MET A 104 8.10 -5.24 4.24
C MET A 104 8.17 -6.62 4.90
N LEU A 105 7.20 -7.50 4.66
CA LEU A 105 7.20 -8.87 5.17
C LEU A 105 8.37 -9.69 4.60
N ILE A 106 8.64 -9.58 3.30
CA ILE A 106 9.78 -10.26 2.64
C ILE A 106 11.10 -9.77 3.22
N VAL A 107 11.28 -8.45 3.37
CA VAL A 107 12.48 -7.85 3.93
C VAL A 107 12.67 -8.28 5.40
N SER A 108 11.61 -8.25 6.20
CA SER A 108 11.61 -8.69 7.60
C SER A 108 11.97 -10.17 7.73
N GLN A 109 11.36 -11.05 6.94
CA GLN A 109 11.71 -12.48 6.92
C GLN A 109 13.17 -12.70 6.53
N ARG A 110 13.69 -11.96 5.54
CA ARG A 110 15.09 -12.05 5.14
C ARG A 110 16.05 -11.61 6.26
N GLN A 111 15.71 -10.54 6.98
CA GLN A 111 16.48 -10.08 8.13
C GLN A 111 16.45 -11.10 9.28
N LEU A 112 15.28 -11.67 9.60
CA LEU A 112 15.16 -12.73 10.60
C LEU A 112 16.00 -13.95 10.21
N LEU A 113 15.92 -14.40 8.96
CA LEU A 113 16.74 -15.51 8.47
C LEU A 113 18.23 -15.21 8.59
N SER A 114 18.69 -13.98 8.31
CA SER A 114 20.09 -13.60 8.53
C SER A 114 20.50 -13.56 10.01
N TYR A 115 19.56 -13.24 10.91
CA TYR A 115 19.82 -13.24 12.35
C TYR A 115 19.96 -14.67 12.90
N TYR A 116 19.11 -15.59 12.46
CA TYR A 116 19.16 -17.00 12.87
C TYR A 116 20.22 -17.82 12.11
N MET A 117 20.54 -17.46 10.87
CA MET A 117 21.72 -17.96 10.14
C MET A 117 22.91 -17.02 10.35
N GLN A 118 23.35 -16.83 11.59
CA GLN A 118 24.71 -16.33 11.76
C GLN A 118 25.69 -17.35 11.15
N PRO A 119 26.70 -16.90 10.39
CA PRO A 119 27.77 -17.81 9.99
C PRO A 119 28.34 -18.43 11.27
N ARG A 120 28.33 -19.77 11.36
CA ARG A 120 29.00 -20.48 12.47
C ARG A 120 30.36 -19.81 12.64
N PRO A 121 30.72 -19.34 13.85
CA PRO A 121 32.02 -18.72 14.04
C PRO A 121 33.04 -19.73 13.55
N ARG A 122 33.77 -19.36 12.48
CA ARG A 122 34.97 -20.11 12.13
C ARG A 122 35.81 -20.05 13.40
N VAL A 123 35.97 -21.20 14.03
CA VAL A 123 36.78 -21.35 15.24
C VAL A 123 38.19 -20.94 14.85
N ALA A 124 38.51 -19.65 15.03
CA ALA A 124 39.85 -19.16 14.89
C ALA A 124 40.62 -19.78 16.05
N HIS A 125 41.49 -20.74 15.74
CA HIS A 125 42.50 -21.21 16.68
C HIS A 125 43.41 -20.03 17.02
N HIS A 126 43.07 -19.29 18.08
CA HIS A 126 43.99 -18.34 18.67
C HIS A 126 45.04 -19.12 19.46
N LYS A 127 46.31 -18.91 19.13
CA LYS A 127 47.41 -19.35 20.00
C LYS A 127 47.27 -18.65 21.35
N PRO A 128 47.45 -19.33 22.50
CA PRO A 128 47.35 -18.69 23.80
C PRO A 128 48.45 -17.63 23.94
N VAL A 129 48.04 -16.38 24.14
CA VAL A 129 48.92 -15.26 24.49
C VAL A 129 49.26 -15.37 25.99
N PRO A 130 50.54 -15.22 26.40
CA PRO A 130 50.93 -15.35 27.79
C PRO A 130 50.35 -14.21 28.63
N LYS A 131 49.72 -14.56 29.75
CA LYS A 131 49.13 -13.61 30.71
C LYS A 131 50.25 -12.81 31.39
N GLY A 132 50.43 -11.56 30.97
CA GLY A 132 51.16 -10.54 31.72
C GLY A 132 50.37 -10.06 32.95
N PRO A 133 51.02 -9.40 33.93
CA PRO A 133 50.51 -9.22 35.29
C PRO A 133 49.57 -8.01 35.40
N VAL A 134 48.46 -8.02 34.65
CA VAL A 134 47.46 -6.94 34.71
C VAL A 134 46.53 -7.11 35.93
N GLY A 135 46.46 -8.31 36.53
CA GLY A 135 45.55 -8.62 37.63
C GLY A 135 45.86 -7.95 38.98
N PHE A 136 47.12 -7.55 39.23
CA PHE A 136 47.50 -6.99 40.54
C PHE A 136 47.13 -5.50 40.70
N ILE A 137 47.04 -4.75 39.60
CA ILE A 137 46.76 -3.31 39.64
C ILE A 137 45.30 -3.07 40.09
N TYR A 138 44.35 -3.87 39.57
CA TYR A 138 42.93 -3.71 39.91
C TYR A 138 42.59 -4.14 41.34
N ALA A 139 43.33 -5.11 41.91
CA ALA A 139 43.12 -5.54 43.29
C ALA A 139 43.54 -4.46 44.33
N ALA A 140 44.61 -3.72 44.05
CA ALA A 140 45.06 -2.64 44.93
C ALA A 140 44.08 -1.45 44.93
N ILE A 141 43.50 -1.12 43.78
CA ILE A 141 42.52 -0.03 43.64
C ILE A 141 41.21 -0.38 44.37
N ALA A 142 40.73 -1.62 44.24
CA ALA A 142 39.54 -2.08 44.94
C ALA A 142 39.70 -2.06 46.48
N GLY A 143 40.90 -2.44 46.98
CA GLY A 143 41.20 -2.41 48.40
C GLY A 143 41.19 -1.00 49.00
N LEU A 144 41.77 -0.02 48.30
CA LEU A 144 41.78 1.39 48.73
C LEU A 144 40.37 1.99 48.77
N TYR A 145 39.51 1.63 47.80
CA TYR A 145 38.14 2.13 47.74
C TYR A 145 37.27 1.60 48.89
N LEU A 146 37.45 0.33 49.26
CA LEU A 146 36.73 -0.29 50.38
C LEU A 146 37.18 0.25 51.75
N ALA A 147 38.49 0.52 51.92
CA ALA A 147 39.01 1.13 53.14
C ALA A 147 38.50 2.56 53.35
N TRP A 148 38.40 3.35 52.26
CA TRP A 148 37.84 4.70 52.30
C TRP A 148 36.34 4.71 52.66
N LEU A 149 35.56 3.78 52.09
CA LEU A 149 34.14 3.61 52.42
C LEU A 149 33.90 3.22 53.89
N ALA A 150 34.72 2.33 54.44
CA ALA A 150 34.60 1.90 55.83
C ALA A 150 34.89 3.03 56.83
N HIS A 151 35.85 3.90 56.52
CA HIS A 151 36.20 5.05 57.37
C HIS A 151 35.11 6.14 57.37
N HIS A 152 34.29 6.24 56.32
CA HIS A 152 33.25 7.27 56.19
C HIS A 152 31.89 6.87 56.77
N TRP A 153 31.68 5.61 57.15
CA TRP A 153 30.39 5.10 57.66
C TRP A 153 30.35 4.88 59.19
N LEU A 154 31.48 5.09 59.88
CA LEU A 154 31.63 4.89 61.33
C LEU A 154 32.00 6.17 62.10
N GLY A 155 31.84 7.34 61.46
CA GLY A 155 32.01 8.67 62.06
C GLY A 155 30.74 9.49 61.97
#